data_AF-A0A166NNY2-F1
#
_entry.id   AF-A0A166NNY2-F1
#
_cell.length_a   1.000
_cell.length_b   1.000
_cell.length_c   1.000
_cell.angle_alpha   90.00
_cell.angle_beta   90.00
_cell.angle_gamma   90.00
#
_symmetry.space_group_name_H-M   'P 1'
#
loop_
_entity.id
_entity.type
_entity.pdbx_description
1 polymer ?
#
loop_
_entity_poly.entity_id
_entity_poly.type
_entity_poly.pdbx_seq_one_letter_code
_entity_poly.pdbx_strand_id
1 'polypeptide(L)'
;MVPSKNVANQYAFDDCYTWNCCFWGDCCIVALPSTAPPLPMGEVGWQGSVTPGAPEIEVWGASFKDIEAKIRKEYDPDFSIYTEEEQEVPGASEDPGLVARQHLERRMRNRNCNQRFGEIGVLGAGVAVRNLRHIAGNQCKARARTCIRTQCVDDAAFGLCNDNYSELNVPCTSVADMAQNILSNCVWGEPTCDPWGNCSISPYNMVVKGQIFSDDLTWNVIVGWCGFFGNGERPVKA
;
A
#
# COMPACT_ATOMS: atom_id res chain seq x y z
N MET A 1 25.77 -45.72 21.48
CA MET A 1 25.00 -46.49 20.49
C MET A 1 23.62 -46.77 21.04
N VAL A 2 22.64 -45.96 20.66
CA VAL A 2 21.20 -46.21 20.74
C VAL A 2 20.59 -45.39 19.59
N PRO A 3 19.93 -45.99 18.58
CA PRO A 3 19.15 -45.20 17.63
C PRO A 3 17.68 -45.17 18.09
N SER A 4 17.23 -43.97 18.42
CA SER A 4 15.82 -43.63 18.59
C SER A 4 15.17 -43.47 17.21
N LYS A 5 14.00 -44.09 17.03
CA LYS A 5 13.17 -44.01 15.83
C LYS A 5 12.55 -42.62 15.70
N ASN A 6 12.83 -41.92 14.61
CA ASN A 6 12.02 -40.78 14.17
C ASN A 6 10.98 -41.27 13.16
N VAL A 7 9.71 -41.06 13.50
CA VAL A 7 8.55 -41.21 12.63
C VAL A 7 8.19 -39.82 12.11
N ALA A 8 7.77 -39.79 10.85
CA ALA A 8 7.57 -38.65 9.96
C ALA A 8 6.46 -37.65 10.37
N ASN A 9 6.60 -36.42 9.84
CA ASN A 9 5.56 -35.62 9.15
C ASN A 9 6.25 -34.31 8.71
N GLN A 10 6.75 -34.17 7.48
CA GLN A 10 6.05 -34.02 6.20
C GLN A 10 5.24 -32.72 6.09
N TYR A 11 5.95 -31.65 5.72
CA TYR A 11 5.45 -30.62 4.80
C TYR A 11 6.59 -30.31 3.82
N ALA A 12 6.58 -31.04 2.70
CA ALA A 12 7.25 -30.64 1.48
C ALA A 12 6.40 -29.53 0.86
N PHE A 13 6.92 -28.31 0.80
CA PHE A 13 6.52 -27.36 -0.22
C PHE A 13 7.65 -27.38 -1.24
N ASP A 14 7.55 -28.35 -2.16
CA ASP A 14 8.48 -28.48 -3.27
C ASP A 14 8.32 -27.29 -4.22
N ASP A 15 9.45 -26.64 -4.44
CA ASP A 15 9.69 -25.62 -5.45
C ASP A 15 9.39 -26.17 -6.85
N CYS A 16 8.37 -25.60 -7.49
CA CYS A 16 8.11 -25.80 -8.91
C CYS A 16 8.92 -24.78 -9.73
N TYR A 17 10.24 -24.85 -9.64
CA TYR A 17 11.14 -24.19 -10.57
C TYR A 17 12.07 -25.24 -11.17
N THR A 18 12.05 -25.31 -12.50
CA THR A 18 12.96 -26.04 -13.40
C THR A 18 12.52 -27.45 -13.87
N TRP A 19 12.11 -27.47 -15.15
CA TRP A 19 12.18 -28.54 -16.16
C TRP A 19 11.19 -29.74 -16.08
N ASN A 20 10.34 -29.81 -17.13
CA ASN A 20 9.55 -30.95 -17.61
C ASN A 20 8.44 -31.51 -16.71
N CYS A 21 7.33 -30.75 -16.57
CA CYS A 21 6.02 -31.30 -16.22
C CYS A 21 5.03 -31.10 -17.37
N CYS A 22 5.16 -31.88 -18.45
CA CYS A 22 4.13 -32.04 -19.49
C CYS A 22 4.09 -33.49 -19.97
N PHE A 23 3.70 -34.41 -19.10
CA PHE A 23 3.19 -35.71 -19.51
C PHE A 23 1.94 -35.93 -18.66
N TRP A 24 0.78 -36.03 -19.32
CA TRP A 24 -0.57 -36.18 -18.76
C TRP A 24 -1.27 -34.87 -18.35
N GLY A 25 -1.88 -34.22 -19.34
CA GLY A 25 -3.33 -34.04 -19.32
C GLY A 25 -3.97 -32.90 -18.51
N ASP A 26 -3.23 -32.13 -17.70
CA ASP A 26 -3.78 -30.92 -17.08
C ASP A 26 -2.81 -29.76 -17.25
N CYS A 27 -3.19 -28.81 -18.12
CA CYS A 27 -2.50 -27.53 -18.22
C CYS A 27 -2.68 -26.76 -16.92
N CYS A 28 -1.68 -26.78 -16.04
CA CYS A 28 -1.49 -25.70 -15.08
C CYS A 28 -1.37 -24.41 -15.88
N ILE A 29 -2.47 -23.66 -16.01
CA ILE A 29 -2.42 -22.27 -16.41
C ILE A 29 -1.65 -21.57 -15.30
N VAL A 30 -0.34 -21.44 -15.48
CA VAL A 30 0.45 -20.47 -14.73
C VAL A 30 -0.10 -19.13 -15.18
N ALA A 31 -1.02 -18.56 -14.39
CA ALA A 31 -1.53 -17.23 -14.63
C ALA A 31 -0.32 -16.30 -14.77
N LEU A 32 -0.17 -15.70 -15.95
CA LEU A 32 0.88 -14.73 -16.17
C LEU A 32 0.72 -13.64 -15.09
N PRO A 33 1.82 -13.16 -14.50
CA PRO A 33 1.79 -12.12 -13.49
C PRO A 33 1.01 -10.91 -14.04
N SER A 34 -0.06 -10.50 -13.35
CA SER A 34 -0.88 -9.38 -13.80
C SER A 34 -0.04 -8.10 -13.79
N THR A 35 0.06 -7.45 -14.96
CA THR A 35 0.62 -6.09 -15.09
C THR A 35 -0.41 -5.01 -14.73
N ALA A 36 -1.61 -5.41 -14.30
CA ALA A 36 -2.71 -4.53 -13.96
C ALA A 36 -3.10 -4.64 -12.48
N PRO A 37 -3.64 -3.57 -11.88
CA PRO A 37 -4.23 -3.58 -10.54
C PRO A 37 -5.26 -4.70 -10.35
N PRO A 38 -5.45 -5.19 -9.11
CA PRO A 38 -6.37 -6.29 -8.83
C PRO A 38 -7.84 -5.91 -9.05
N LEU A 39 -8.17 -4.61 -9.02
CA LEU A 39 -9.49 -4.04 -9.30
C LEU A 39 -9.34 -2.85 -10.26
N PRO A 40 -10.40 -2.47 -10.99
CA PRO A 40 -10.36 -1.26 -11.82
C PRO A 40 -9.97 -0.03 -11.00
N MET A 41 -9.19 0.86 -11.61
CA MET A 41 -8.79 2.12 -10.97
C MET A 41 -9.96 3.11 -10.95
N GLY A 42 -10.30 3.62 -9.77
CA GLY A 42 -11.34 4.61 -9.53
C GLY A 42 -10.80 5.95 -9.05
N GLU A 43 -11.71 6.84 -8.70
CA GLU A 43 -11.41 8.12 -8.06
C GLU A 43 -11.28 7.94 -6.54
N VAL A 44 -10.32 8.63 -5.94
CA VAL A 44 -10.25 8.84 -4.49
C VAL A 44 -11.26 9.92 -4.09
N GLY A 45 -11.87 9.77 -2.93
CA GLY A 45 -12.76 10.77 -2.35
C GLY A 45 -12.18 11.37 -1.07
N TRP A 46 -12.47 12.65 -0.86
CA TRP A 46 -12.16 13.42 0.34
C TRP A 46 -13.42 14.14 0.82
N GLN A 47 -13.56 14.28 2.14
CA GLN A 47 -14.64 15.04 2.76
C GLN A 47 -14.07 15.94 3.86
N GLY A 48 -14.49 17.21 3.88
CA GLY A 48 -14.09 18.16 4.91
C GLY A 48 -14.59 19.57 4.63
N SER A 49 -14.35 20.48 5.57
CA SER A 49 -14.72 21.89 5.41
C SER A 49 -13.57 22.70 4.81
N VAL A 50 -13.84 23.43 3.72
CA VAL A 50 -12.87 24.33 3.10
C VAL A 50 -12.76 25.65 3.86
N THR A 51 -13.89 26.14 4.39
CA THR A 51 -13.95 27.39 5.15
C THR A 51 -14.33 27.10 6.61
N PRO A 52 -13.68 27.71 7.61
CA PRO A 52 -14.07 27.53 9.01
C PRO A 52 -15.56 27.83 9.24
N GLY A 53 -16.30 26.86 9.77
CA GLY A 53 -17.74 26.99 10.06
C GLY A 53 -18.69 26.76 8.87
N ALA A 54 -18.17 26.50 7.66
CA ALA A 54 -18.99 26.07 6.54
C ALA A 54 -19.36 24.58 6.64
N PRO A 55 -20.41 24.13 5.92
CA PRO A 55 -20.69 22.70 5.78
C PRO A 55 -19.53 21.98 5.11
N GLU A 56 -19.31 20.72 5.49
CA GLU A 56 -18.37 19.86 4.78
C GLU A 56 -18.83 19.63 3.35
N ILE A 57 -17.86 19.58 2.45
CA ILE A 57 -18.05 19.19 1.06
C ILE A 57 -17.38 17.85 0.82
N GLU A 58 -17.88 17.11 -0.16
CA GLU A 58 -17.27 15.87 -0.64
C GLU A 58 -16.75 16.07 -2.07
N VAL A 59 -15.49 15.76 -2.29
CA VAL A 59 -14.80 15.96 -3.57
C VAL A 59 -14.11 14.67 -3.99
N TRP A 60 -14.31 14.29 -5.26
CA TRP A 60 -13.69 13.11 -5.87
C TRP A 60 -12.67 13.51 -6.93
N GLY A 61 -11.59 12.74 -7.02
CA GLY A 61 -10.56 12.97 -8.02
C GLY A 61 -9.62 11.80 -8.25
N ALA A 62 -8.72 11.95 -9.23
CA ALA A 62 -7.78 10.89 -9.61
C ALA A 62 -6.65 10.67 -8.58
N SER A 63 -6.45 11.60 -7.65
CA SER A 63 -5.50 11.53 -6.53
C SER A 63 -5.81 12.65 -5.54
N PHE A 64 -5.22 12.63 -4.34
CA PHE A 64 -5.35 13.76 -3.40
C PHE A 64 -4.83 15.09 -3.96
N LYS A 65 -3.76 15.06 -4.79
CA LYS A 65 -3.27 16.24 -5.52
C LYS A 65 -4.29 16.79 -6.51
N ASP A 66 -5.07 15.93 -7.16
CA ASP A 66 -6.17 16.33 -8.06
C ASP A 66 -7.34 16.93 -7.28
N ILE A 67 -7.69 16.35 -6.13
CA ILE A 67 -8.70 16.89 -5.22
C ILE A 67 -8.29 18.28 -4.74
N GLU A 68 -7.06 18.46 -4.28
CA GLU A 68 -6.55 19.77 -3.84
C GLU A 68 -6.63 20.81 -4.95
N ALA A 69 -6.21 20.45 -6.17
CA ALA A 69 -6.28 21.34 -7.33
C ALA A 69 -7.73 21.75 -7.68
N LYS A 70 -8.69 20.82 -7.56
CA LYS A 70 -10.12 21.12 -7.73
C LYS A 70 -10.63 22.07 -6.65
N ILE A 71 -10.31 21.80 -5.38
CA ILE A 71 -10.76 22.65 -4.27
C ILE A 71 -10.19 24.06 -4.40
N ARG A 72 -8.90 24.20 -4.73
CA ARG A 72 -8.26 25.50 -4.93
C ARG A 72 -8.86 26.31 -6.07
N LYS A 73 -9.32 25.62 -7.11
CA LYS A 73 -9.94 26.27 -8.27
C LYS A 73 -11.38 26.69 -8.01
N GLU A 74 -12.14 25.89 -7.26
CA GLU A 74 -13.59 26.07 -7.11
C GLU A 74 -14.00 26.82 -5.84
N TYR A 75 -13.20 26.75 -4.77
CA TYR A 75 -13.58 27.25 -3.46
C TYR A 75 -12.60 28.28 -2.89
N ASP A 76 -11.32 27.93 -2.74
CA ASP A 76 -10.32 28.79 -2.10
C ASP A 76 -8.89 28.51 -2.62
N PRO A 77 -8.26 29.43 -3.37
CA PRO A 77 -6.92 29.25 -3.94
C PRO A 77 -5.81 28.93 -2.94
N ASP A 78 -5.96 29.37 -1.68
CA ASP A 78 -4.95 29.19 -0.63
C ASP A 78 -5.18 27.94 0.22
N PHE A 79 -6.29 27.22 0.00
CA PHE A 79 -6.63 26.03 0.76
C PHE A 79 -5.67 24.86 0.48
N SER A 80 -5.29 24.15 1.55
CA SER A 80 -4.51 22.93 1.50
C SER A 80 -5.24 21.81 2.23
N ILE A 81 -5.40 20.66 1.57
CA ILE A 81 -5.85 19.44 2.24
C ILE A 81 -4.74 18.80 3.09
N TYR A 82 -3.49 19.28 2.98
CA TYR A 82 -2.38 18.82 3.81
C TYR A 82 -2.24 19.75 5.01
N THR A 83 -2.42 19.21 6.21
CA THR A 83 -2.26 19.90 7.49
C THR A 83 -0.79 19.93 7.92
N GLU A 84 -0.41 20.87 8.79
CA GLU A 84 0.93 20.88 9.40
C GLU A 84 1.08 19.83 10.49
N GLU A 85 -0.03 19.50 11.17
CA GLU A 85 -0.08 18.50 12.23
C GLU A 85 -0.49 17.13 11.69
N GLU A 86 0.11 16.08 12.25
CA GLU A 86 -0.26 14.69 11.95
C GLU A 86 -1.64 14.39 12.54
N GLN A 87 -2.51 13.75 11.76
CA GLN A 87 -3.85 13.41 12.23
C GLN A 87 -3.78 12.28 13.26
N GLU A 88 -4.56 12.39 14.35
CA GLU A 88 -4.65 11.32 15.34
C GLU A 88 -5.42 10.11 14.80
N VAL A 89 -5.04 8.91 15.23
CA VAL A 89 -5.77 7.68 14.95
C VAL A 89 -6.93 7.57 15.95
N PRO A 90 -8.21 7.57 15.52
CA PRO A 90 -9.33 7.43 16.43
C PRO A 90 -9.34 6.04 17.10
N GLY A 91 -9.40 5.98 18.44
CA GLY A 91 -9.77 4.76 19.16
C GLY A 91 -8.74 4.07 20.07
N ALA A 92 -7.68 4.75 20.54
CA ALA A 92 -6.71 4.16 21.47
C ALA A 92 -7.19 4.09 22.95
N SER A 93 -8.39 3.55 23.22
CA SER A 93 -8.99 3.51 24.58
C SER A 93 -9.16 2.12 25.20
N GLU A 94 -8.48 1.08 24.72
CA GLU A 94 -8.39 -0.22 25.41
C GLU A 94 -6.94 -0.53 25.74
N ASP A 95 -6.69 -1.41 26.73
CA ASP A 95 -5.34 -1.76 27.25
C ASP A 95 -4.32 -1.86 26.09
N PRO A 96 -3.49 -0.81 25.92
CA PRO A 96 -2.83 -0.55 24.66
C PRO A 96 -1.77 -1.60 24.35
N GLY A 97 -1.27 -2.31 25.36
CA GLY A 97 -0.20 -3.30 25.19
C GLY A 97 -0.67 -4.62 24.54
N LEU A 98 -1.85 -5.11 24.89
CA LEU A 98 -2.34 -6.41 24.41
C LEU A 98 -3.05 -6.29 23.05
N VAL A 99 -3.88 -5.26 22.89
CA VAL A 99 -4.60 -4.97 21.63
C VAL A 99 -3.60 -4.62 20.53
N ALA A 100 -2.61 -3.77 20.80
CA ALA A 100 -1.57 -3.44 19.82
C ALA A 100 -0.76 -4.67 19.39
N ARG A 101 -0.42 -5.57 20.33
CA ARG A 101 0.29 -6.83 20.01
C ARG A 101 -0.53 -7.75 19.11
N GLN A 102 -1.80 -7.97 19.42
CA GLN A 102 -2.65 -8.86 18.61
C GLN A 102 -2.92 -8.28 17.21
N HIS A 103 -3.10 -6.97 17.09
CA HIS A 103 -3.21 -6.30 15.79
C HIS A 103 -1.89 -6.38 15.00
N LEU A 104 -0.74 -6.17 15.65
CA LEU A 104 0.58 -6.32 15.02
C LEU A 104 0.78 -7.75 14.47
N GLU A 105 0.48 -8.77 15.26
CA GLU A 105 0.61 -10.17 14.83
C GLU A 105 -0.31 -10.54 13.66
N ARG A 106 -1.54 -10.01 13.61
CA ARG A 106 -2.46 -10.21 12.46
C ARG A 106 -1.97 -9.51 11.21
N ARG A 107 -1.55 -8.25 11.33
CA ARG A 107 -0.97 -7.45 10.23
C ARG A 107 0.24 -8.14 9.61
N MET A 108 1.07 -8.83 10.40
CA MET A 108 2.19 -9.61 9.86
C MET A 108 1.76 -10.80 9.01
N ARG A 109 0.63 -11.45 9.32
CA ARG A 109 0.11 -12.59 8.53
C ARG A 109 -0.54 -12.17 7.21
N ASN A 110 -1.12 -10.98 7.18
CA ASN A 110 -1.84 -10.45 6.01
C ASN A 110 -0.94 -9.70 5.03
N ARG A 111 0.38 -9.66 5.29
CA ARG A 111 1.36 -8.96 4.47
C ARG A 111 1.99 -9.90 3.45
N ASN A 112 2.12 -9.43 2.21
CA ASN A 112 2.84 -10.13 1.16
C ASN A 112 3.83 -9.18 0.48
N CYS A 113 5.11 -9.47 0.63
CA CYS A 113 6.22 -8.68 0.06
C CYS A 113 6.55 -9.09 -1.39
N ASN A 114 6.22 -10.31 -1.83
CA ASN A 114 6.62 -10.85 -3.14
C ASN A 114 5.60 -10.53 -4.24
N GLN A 115 5.12 -9.29 -4.25
CA GLN A 115 4.14 -8.81 -5.22
C GLN A 115 4.81 -8.17 -6.43
N ARG A 116 4.10 -8.07 -7.56
CA ARG A 116 4.63 -7.58 -8.84
C ARG A 116 4.00 -6.25 -9.26
N PHE A 117 3.96 -5.30 -8.32
CA PHE A 117 3.39 -3.95 -8.52
C PHE A 117 4.43 -2.89 -8.92
N GLY A 118 5.65 -3.34 -9.24
CA GLY A 118 6.82 -2.47 -9.42
C GLY A 118 7.56 -2.20 -8.11
N GLU A 119 8.85 -1.97 -8.23
CA GLU A 119 9.75 -1.60 -7.13
C GLU A 119 9.87 -0.08 -7.10
N ILE A 120 9.77 0.51 -5.90
CA ILE A 120 9.87 1.96 -5.72
C ILE A 120 10.90 2.30 -4.66
N GLY A 121 11.52 3.47 -4.76
CA GLY A 121 12.49 3.93 -3.77
C GLY A 121 11.86 4.17 -2.40
N VAL A 122 12.53 3.74 -1.33
CA VAL A 122 12.03 3.88 0.05
C VAL A 122 11.85 5.35 0.46
N LEU A 123 12.67 6.27 -0.07
CA LEU A 123 12.59 7.69 0.26
C LEU A 123 11.29 8.32 -0.23
N GLY A 124 10.94 8.15 -1.51
CA GLY A 124 9.68 8.65 -2.08
C GLY A 124 8.46 8.02 -1.40
N ALA A 125 8.54 6.72 -1.10
CA ALA A 125 7.50 6.04 -0.33
C ALA A 125 7.36 6.61 1.10
N GLY A 126 8.47 6.96 1.77
CA GLY A 126 8.43 7.60 3.08
C GLY A 126 7.77 8.99 3.07
N VAL A 127 7.99 9.77 2.01
CA VAL A 127 7.29 11.06 1.80
C VAL A 127 5.79 10.80 1.61
N ALA A 128 5.43 9.79 0.80
CA ALA A 128 4.04 9.42 0.60
C ALA A 128 3.35 9.00 1.92
N VAL A 129 4.01 8.21 2.78
CA VAL A 129 3.45 7.85 4.11
C VAL A 129 3.16 9.10 4.92
N ARG A 130 4.11 10.05 4.96
CA ARG A 130 3.95 11.31 5.69
C ARG A 130 2.77 12.10 5.16
N ASN A 131 2.65 12.28 3.84
CA ASN A 131 1.55 13.04 3.24
C ASN A 131 0.17 12.47 3.61
N LEU A 132 0.00 11.15 3.63
CA LEU A 132 -1.28 10.52 4.01
C LEU A 132 -1.68 10.85 5.45
N ARG A 133 -0.70 10.93 6.36
CA ARG A 133 -0.95 11.24 7.77
C ARG A 133 -1.33 12.69 8.01
N HIS A 134 -1.11 13.56 7.02
CA HIS A 134 -1.44 14.98 7.07
C HIS A 134 -2.67 15.33 6.23
N ILE A 135 -3.43 14.34 5.73
CA ILE A 135 -4.69 14.64 5.02
C ILE A 135 -5.73 15.16 6.01
N ALA A 136 -6.19 16.40 5.82
CA ALA A 136 -7.24 17.05 6.59
C ALA A 136 -8.51 16.18 6.62
N GLY A 137 -9.14 16.08 7.79
CA GLY A 137 -10.29 15.19 8.01
C GLY A 137 -9.91 13.71 8.13
N ASN A 138 -8.66 13.33 7.84
CA ASN A 138 -8.13 11.98 7.96
C ASN A 138 -8.97 10.93 7.21
N GLN A 139 -9.62 11.26 6.09
CA GLN A 139 -10.51 10.32 5.38
C GLN A 139 -9.98 9.93 4.00
N CYS A 140 -9.85 8.62 3.78
CA CYS A 140 -9.49 8.01 2.52
C CYS A 140 -10.69 7.20 2.00
N LYS A 141 -11.38 7.75 0.99
CA LYS A 141 -12.59 7.12 0.43
C LYS A 141 -12.30 6.42 -0.90
N ALA A 142 -12.83 5.21 -1.07
CA ALA A 142 -12.74 4.44 -2.31
C ALA A 142 -14.10 3.84 -2.68
N ARG A 143 -14.48 3.93 -3.97
CA ARG A 143 -15.74 3.34 -4.47
C ARG A 143 -15.71 1.82 -4.35
N ALA A 144 -16.90 1.23 -4.31
CA ALA A 144 -17.09 -0.22 -4.27
C ALA A 144 -16.32 -0.89 -5.42
N ARG A 145 -15.61 -1.99 -5.10
CA ARG A 145 -14.90 -2.83 -6.10
C ARG A 145 -13.89 -2.06 -6.96
N THR A 146 -13.25 -1.04 -6.41
CA THR A 146 -12.20 -0.26 -7.11
C THR A 146 -10.92 -0.17 -6.30
N CYS A 147 -9.80 0.00 -7.00
CA CYS A 147 -8.56 0.50 -6.44
C CYS A 147 -8.44 1.99 -6.70
N ILE A 148 -7.92 2.76 -5.75
CA ILE A 148 -7.60 4.17 -5.95
C ILE A 148 -6.11 4.38 -5.78
N ARG A 149 -5.55 5.33 -6.53
CA ARG A 149 -4.19 5.81 -6.27
C ARG A 149 -4.30 7.00 -5.33
N THR A 150 -3.80 6.84 -4.11
CA THR A 150 -3.85 7.93 -3.12
C THR A 150 -2.99 9.11 -3.56
N GLN A 151 -1.75 8.83 -3.96
CA GLN A 151 -0.78 9.82 -4.44
C GLN A 151 0.29 9.19 -5.33
N CYS A 152 1.11 10.04 -5.95
CA CYS A 152 2.31 9.68 -6.68
C CYS A 152 3.44 10.65 -6.29
N VAL A 153 4.51 10.15 -5.67
CA VAL A 153 5.66 10.93 -5.21
C VAL A 153 6.94 10.21 -5.63
N ASP A 154 7.78 10.81 -6.47
CA ASP A 154 9.02 10.19 -6.98
C ASP A 154 8.80 8.76 -7.50
N ASP A 155 7.79 8.58 -8.36
CA ASP A 155 7.30 7.29 -8.89
C ASP A 155 6.74 6.30 -7.86
N ALA A 156 6.77 6.63 -6.56
CA ALA A 156 6.15 5.86 -5.50
C ALA A 156 4.66 6.17 -5.35
N ALA A 157 3.83 5.12 -5.30
CA ALA A 157 2.40 5.25 -5.08
C ALA A 157 1.86 4.18 -4.13
N PHE A 158 0.78 4.56 -3.43
CA PHE A 158 -0.01 3.64 -2.64
C PHE A 158 -1.41 3.47 -3.23
N GLY A 159 -1.74 2.23 -3.53
CA GLY A 159 -3.08 1.80 -3.89
C GLY A 159 -3.90 1.49 -2.65
N LEU A 160 -5.09 2.07 -2.52
CA LEU A 160 -6.12 1.58 -1.60
C LEU A 160 -7.17 0.85 -2.42
N CYS A 161 -7.32 -0.44 -2.19
CA CYS A 161 -8.22 -1.31 -2.96
C CYS A 161 -9.38 -1.76 -2.07
N ASN A 162 -10.59 -1.48 -2.51
CA ASN A 162 -11.82 -1.78 -1.80
C ASN A 162 -12.50 -3.01 -2.43
N ASP A 163 -12.43 -4.14 -1.72
CA ASP A 163 -13.10 -5.37 -2.13
C ASP A 163 -14.58 -5.41 -1.74
N ASN A 164 -15.08 -4.44 -0.96
CA ASN A 164 -16.50 -4.37 -0.62
C ASN A 164 -17.38 -3.97 -1.81
N TYR A 165 -18.66 -4.33 -1.72
CA TYR A 165 -19.72 -3.84 -2.61
C TYR A 165 -20.30 -2.49 -2.19
N SER A 166 -19.84 -1.95 -1.06
CA SER A 166 -20.14 -0.60 -0.57
C SER A 166 -18.92 0.29 -0.70
N GLU A 167 -19.14 1.60 -0.59
CA GLU A 167 -18.05 2.57 -0.46
C GLU A 167 -17.24 2.29 0.81
N LEU A 168 -15.92 2.41 0.69
CA LEU A 168 -14.99 2.33 1.79
C LEU A 168 -14.68 3.75 2.26
N ASN A 169 -14.76 4.00 3.56
CA ASN A 169 -14.27 5.20 4.20
C ASN A 169 -13.40 4.77 5.39
N VAL A 170 -12.09 4.94 5.29
CA VAL A 170 -11.13 4.55 6.32
C VAL A 170 -10.21 5.72 6.66
N PRO A 171 -9.62 5.74 7.87
CA PRO A 171 -8.65 6.75 8.21
C PRO A 171 -7.43 6.71 7.28
N CYS A 172 -7.02 7.85 6.72
CA CYS A 172 -5.81 7.90 5.90
C CYS A 172 -4.55 7.51 6.68
N THR A 173 -4.53 7.80 7.99
CA THR A 173 -3.52 7.30 8.94
C THR A 173 -3.46 5.77 9.00
N SER A 174 -4.59 5.05 8.93
CA SER A 174 -4.60 3.58 8.87
C SER A 174 -3.98 3.07 7.56
N VAL A 175 -4.27 3.74 6.44
CA VAL A 175 -3.63 3.45 5.14
C VAL A 175 -2.13 3.71 5.22
N ALA A 176 -1.72 4.82 5.83
CA ALA A 176 -0.32 5.19 6.03
C ALA A 176 0.42 4.18 6.92
N ASP A 177 -0.19 3.69 7.99
CA ASP A 177 0.41 2.71 8.89
C ASP A 177 0.57 1.34 8.21
N MET A 178 -0.40 0.95 7.39
CA MET A 178 -0.29 -0.25 6.55
C MET A 178 0.84 -0.11 5.51
N ALA A 179 0.95 1.04 4.85
CA ALA A 179 2.06 1.32 3.94
C ALA A 179 3.41 1.34 4.70
N GLN A 180 3.49 2.01 5.84
CA GLN A 180 4.69 2.03 6.68
C GLN A 180 5.10 0.63 7.14
N ASN A 181 4.12 -0.24 7.44
CA ASN A 181 4.38 -1.63 7.77
C ASN A 181 5.06 -2.37 6.61
N ILE A 182 4.62 -2.13 5.36
CA ILE A 182 5.28 -2.67 4.17
C ILE A 182 6.69 -2.08 4.05
N LEU A 183 6.87 -0.76 4.21
CA LEU A 183 8.18 -0.10 4.16
C LEU A 183 9.16 -0.56 5.24
N SER A 184 8.68 -1.07 6.38
CA SER A 184 9.57 -1.57 7.43
C SER A 184 9.90 -3.06 7.29
N ASN A 185 9.12 -3.82 6.52
CA ASN A 185 9.21 -5.28 6.50
C ASN A 185 9.39 -5.90 5.11
N CYS A 186 9.17 -5.13 4.05
CA CYS A 186 9.28 -5.55 2.66
C CYS A 186 10.26 -4.63 1.92
N VAL A 187 11.43 -4.37 2.53
CA VAL A 187 12.49 -3.60 1.88
C VAL A 187 13.60 -4.54 1.44
N TRP A 188 14.08 -4.30 0.22
CA TRP A 188 15.25 -4.95 -0.34
C TRP A 188 16.26 -3.89 -0.75
N GLY A 189 17.53 -4.22 -0.65
CA GLY A 189 18.61 -3.38 -1.17
C GLY A 189 19.77 -4.28 -1.52
N GLU A 190 20.39 -4.02 -2.67
CA GLU A 190 21.62 -4.70 -3.03
C GLU A 190 22.79 -4.01 -2.33
N PRO A 191 23.64 -4.75 -1.60
CA PRO A 191 24.82 -4.18 -0.99
C PRO A 191 25.81 -3.75 -2.08
N THR A 192 26.27 -2.51 -2.00
CA THR A 192 27.40 -2.03 -2.78
C THR A 192 28.68 -2.23 -1.97
N CYS A 193 29.67 -2.92 -2.56
CA CYS A 193 30.96 -3.19 -1.92
C CYS A 193 32.06 -2.34 -2.54
N ASP A 194 32.91 -1.75 -1.71
CA ASP A 194 34.11 -1.07 -2.16
C ASP A 194 35.22 -2.08 -2.57
N PRO A 195 36.30 -1.63 -3.24
CA PRO A 195 37.41 -2.51 -3.63
C PRO A 195 38.13 -3.21 -2.46
N TRP A 196 37.91 -2.77 -1.22
CA TRP A 196 38.49 -3.34 -0.01
C TRP A 196 37.56 -4.36 0.67
N GLY A 197 36.38 -4.61 0.09
CA GLY A 197 35.40 -5.59 0.59
C GLY A 197 34.44 -5.05 1.64
N ASN A 198 34.41 -3.74 1.89
CA ASN A 198 33.40 -3.16 2.77
C ASN A 198 32.09 -2.98 2.00
N CYS A 199 31.09 -3.77 2.39
CA CYS A 199 29.76 -3.72 1.78
C CYS A 199 28.82 -2.85 2.64
N SER A 200 28.09 -1.95 1.98
CA SER A 200 27.04 -1.15 2.62
C SER A 200 25.82 -1.07 1.70
N ILE A 201 24.63 -0.98 2.31
CA ILE A 201 23.40 -0.72 1.58
C ILE A 201 23.15 0.77 1.65
N SER A 202 23.22 1.43 0.50
CA SER A 202 22.82 2.84 0.38
C SER A 202 21.30 2.94 0.47
N PRO A 203 20.74 3.88 1.25
CA PRO A 203 19.28 4.11 1.28
C PRO A 203 18.72 4.52 -0.09
N TYR A 204 19.57 5.03 -0.99
CA TYR A 204 19.19 5.34 -2.38
C TYR A 204 19.02 4.09 -3.27
N ASN A 205 19.58 2.95 -2.86
CA ASN A 205 19.46 1.67 -3.55
C ASN A 205 18.42 0.75 -2.89
N MET A 206 17.71 1.24 -1.87
CA MET A 206 16.66 0.48 -1.19
C MET A 206 15.35 0.64 -1.94
N VAL A 207 14.75 -0.48 -2.29
CA VAL A 207 13.45 -0.57 -2.94
C VAL A 207 12.44 -1.27 -2.04
N VAL A 208 11.18 -0.91 -2.21
CA VAL A 208 10.03 -1.49 -1.51
C VAL A 208 8.94 -1.84 -2.50
N LYS A 209 8.18 -2.88 -2.18
CA LYS A 209 6.92 -3.30 -2.82
C LYS A 209 6.19 -4.24 -1.88
N GLY A 210 4.88 -4.32 -2.02
CA GLY A 210 4.10 -5.29 -1.27
C GLY A 210 2.65 -4.92 -1.16
N GLN A 211 1.92 -5.76 -0.45
CA GLN A 211 0.55 -5.51 -0.06
C GLN A 211 0.31 -5.96 1.37
N ILE A 212 -0.70 -5.39 1.99
CA ILE A 212 -1.21 -5.83 3.28
C ILE A 212 -2.73 -5.69 3.28
N PHE A 213 -3.43 -6.76 3.65
CA PHE A 213 -4.88 -6.74 3.80
C PHE A 213 -5.29 -6.20 5.18
N SER A 214 -6.45 -5.57 5.22
CA SER A 214 -7.14 -5.23 6.47
C SER A 214 -7.41 -6.48 7.31
N ASP A 215 -7.74 -6.29 8.59
CA ASP A 215 -7.96 -7.42 9.51
C ASP A 215 -9.18 -8.28 9.12
N ASP A 216 -10.18 -7.68 8.50
CA ASP A 216 -11.39 -8.32 7.98
C ASP A 216 -11.25 -8.78 6.52
N LEU A 217 -10.09 -8.55 5.89
CA LEU A 217 -9.78 -8.89 4.50
C LEU A 217 -10.71 -8.22 3.46
N THR A 218 -11.39 -7.14 3.82
CA THR A 218 -12.35 -6.47 2.91
C THR A 218 -11.74 -5.32 2.11
N TRP A 219 -10.49 -4.95 2.40
CA TRP A 219 -9.72 -3.99 1.63
C TRP A 219 -8.22 -4.22 1.87
N ASN A 220 -7.39 -3.63 1.03
CA ASN A 220 -5.94 -3.73 1.18
C ASN A 220 -5.21 -2.48 0.72
N VAL A 221 -4.00 -2.33 1.24
CA VAL A 221 -3.04 -1.32 0.81
C VAL A 221 -1.95 -2.00 -0.01
N ILE A 222 -1.63 -1.40 -1.14
CA ILE A 222 -0.62 -1.87 -2.06
C ILE A 222 0.44 -0.77 -2.23
N VAL A 223 1.72 -1.14 -2.13
CA VAL A 223 2.86 -0.27 -2.38
C VAL A 223 3.50 -0.70 -3.70
N GLY A 224 3.60 0.24 -4.64
CA GLY A 224 4.16 -0.01 -5.98
C GLY A 224 4.34 1.27 -6.78
N TRP A 225 4.69 1.13 -8.06
CA TRP A 225 4.98 2.27 -8.94
C TRP A 225 3.69 3.01 -9.36
N CYS A 226 3.70 4.34 -9.42
CA CYS A 226 2.58 5.20 -9.82
C CYS A 226 1.77 4.82 -11.07
N GLY A 227 2.43 4.33 -12.12
CA GLY A 227 1.84 3.93 -13.39
C GLY A 227 1.26 2.53 -13.37
N PHE A 228 1.64 1.68 -12.40
CA PHE A 228 0.86 0.48 -12.09
C PHE A 228 -0.57 0.88 -11.66
N PHE A 229 -0.69 1.90 -10.81
CA PHE A 229 -1.97 2.48 -10.40
C PHE A 229 -2.49 3.59 -11.35
N GLY A 230 -1.98 3.63 -12.58
CA GLY A 230 -2.44 4.57 -13.60
C GLY A 230 -3.55 3.97 -14.45
N ASN A 231 -4.49 4.81 -14.89
CA ASN A 231 -5.26 4.49 -16.09
C ASN A 231 -4.28 4.54 -17.27
N GLY A 232 -4.28 3.53 -18.14
CA GLY A 232 -3.43 3.48 -19.34
C GLY A 232 -3.56 4.67 -20.31
N GLU A 233 -4.48 5.61 -20.04
CA GLU A 233 -4.77 6.79 -20.86
C GLU A 233 -4.39 8.14 -20.20
N ARG A 234 -3.87 8.18 -18.97
CA ARG A 234 -3.67 9.47 -18.27
C ARG A 234 -2.25 9.62 -17.73
N PRO A 235 -1.32 10.21 -18.51
CA PRO A 235 -0.03 10.61 -17.98
C PRO A 235 -0.26 11.68 -16.90
N VAL A 236 0.14 11.39 -15.68
CA VAL A 236 0.32 12.43 -14.67
C VAL A 236 1.61 13.13 -15.07
N LYS A 237 1.51 14.36 -15.57
CA LYS A 237 2.71 15.19 -15.72
C LYS A 237 3.30 15.41 -14.33
N ALA A 238 4.58 15.08 -14.21
CA ALA A 238 5.45 15.49 -13.11
C ALA A 238 5.40 17.02 -12.96
#